data_AF-A0A212JFM8-F1
#
_entry.id   AF-A0A212JFM8-F1
#
_cell.length_a   1.000
_cell.length_b   1.000
_cell.length_c   1.000
_cell.angle_alpha   90.00
_cell.angle_beta   90.00
_cell.angle_gamma   90.00
#
_symmetry.space_group_name_H-M   'P 1'
#
loop_
_entity.id
_entity.type
_entity.pdbx_description
1 polymer ?
#
loop_
_entity_poly.entity_id
_entity_poly.type
_entity_poly.pdbx_seq_one_letter_code
_entity_poly.pdbx_strand_id
1 'polypeptide(L)'
;MRIFNIITNGVLLIIIAIIHNLTVIEPDNGGTQFSRMAETYFYKVSPGAELLPIVEAKTSFADVEILVIFWFLYFGLLLIPLGLLIHSIERKGGTLPLVFTISYLLFVLVGVYMMPNSGMTFIMLPHAIYMLVINQIRARKNRNVEVKD
;
A
#
# COMPACT_ATOMS: atom_id res chain seq x y z
N MET A 1 27.60 -4.50 13.85
CA MET A 1 26.54 -4.32 12.83
C MET A 1 25.17 -4.69 13.39
N ARG A 2 24.52 -3.82 14.17
CA ARG A 2 23.20 -4.08 14.79
C ARG A 2 22.00 -3.51 14.01
N ILE A 3 22.25 -2.61 13.04
CA ILE A 3 21.21 -1.88 12.30
C ILE A 3 20.43 -2.80 11.34
N PHE A 4 21.09 -3.78 10.73
CA PHE A 4 20.45 -4.70 9.77
C PHE A 4 19.42 -5.65 10.40
N ASN A 5 19.45 -5.86 11.73
CA ASN A 5 18.43 -6.65 12.43
C ASN A 5 17.16 -5.84 12.76
N ILE A 6 17.17 -4.53 12.52
CA ILE A 6 16.02 -3.64 12.81
C ILE A 6 15.20 -3.41 11.52
N ILE A 7 15.84 -3.47 10.35
CA ILE A 7 15.20 -3.18 9.06
C ILE A 7 14.46 -4.43 8.56
N THR A 8 13.17 -4.44 8.85
CA THR A 8 12.19 -5.44 8.39
C THR A 8 11.43 -4.90 7.18
N ASN A 9 10.82 -5.79 6.39
CA ASN A 9 9.85 -5.42 5.36
C ASN A 9 8.73 -4.56 5.95
N GLY A 10 8.35 -4.80 7.21
CA GLY A 10 7.33 -4.04 7.92
C GLY A 10 7.75 -2.59 8.19
N VAL A 11 8.99 -2.37 8.63
CA VAL A 11 9.54 -1.00 8.80
C VAL A 11 9.61 -0.28 7.45
N LEU A 12 10.07 -0.96 6.40
CA LEU A 12 10.06 -0.39 5.05
C LEU A 12 8.64 -0.02 4.61
N LEU A 13 7.66 -0.88 4.88
CA LEU A 13 6.27 -0.60 4.53
C LEU A 13 5.68 0.60 5.27
N ILE A 14 6.04 0.80 6.55
CA ILE A 14 5.63 2.00 7.31
C ILE A 14 6.27 3.26 6.73
N ILE A 15 7.55 3.21 6.35
CA ILE A 15 8.22 4.35 5.71
C ILE A 15 7.54 4.68 4.38
N ILE A 16 7.26 3.67 3.57
CA ILE A 16 6.54 3.82 2.30
C ILE A 16 5.14 4.42 2.54
N ALA A 17 4.42 3.96 3.56
CA ALA A 17 3.11 4.47 3.93
C ALA A 17 3.14 5.98 4.26
N ILE A 18 4.15 6.42 5.02
CA ILE A 18 4.35 7.82 5.37
C ILE A 18 4.65 8.64 4.10
N ILE A 19 5.62 8.20 3.29
CA ILE A 19 6.00 8.89 2.05
C ILE A 19 4.80 8.97 1.10
N HIS A 20 4.08 7.87 0.89
CA HIS A 20 2.91 7.79 0.02
C HIS A 20 1.80 8.73 0.47
N ASN A 21 1.47 8.76 1.76
CA ASN A 21 0.48 9.71 2.28
C ASN A 21 0.92 11.17 2.14
N LEU A 22 2.22 11.48 2.22
CA LEU A 22 2.69 12.86 1.98
C LEU A 22 2.46 13.31 0.53
N THR A 23 2.47 12.38 -0.44
CA THR A 23 2.17 12.72 -1.84
C THR A 23 0.71 13.12 -2.08
N VAL A 24 -0.22 12.76 -1.18
CA VAL A 24 -1.62 13.25 -1.21
C VAL A 24 -1.68 14.77 -1.13
N ILE A 25 -0.74 15.40 -0.42
CA ILE A 25 -0.79 16.82 -0.11
C ILE A 25 -0.25 17.66 -1.29
N GLU A 26 0.42 17.03 -2.25
CA GLU A 26 0.94 17.71 -3.43
C GLU A 26 -0.20 18.11 -4.39
N PRO A 27 -0.27 19.38 -4.83
CA PRO A 27 -1.37 19.88 -5.69
C PRO A 27 -1.62 19.04 -6.94
N ASP A 28 -0.54 18.52 -7.55
CA ASP A 28 -0.58 17.78 -8.82
C ASP A 28 -0.86 16.26 -8.64
N ASN A 29 -0.79 15.73 -7.42
CA ASN A 29 -0.91 14.30 -7.10
C ASN A 29 -2.11 13.94 -6.21
N GLY A 30 -2.97 14.90 -5.88
CA GLY A 30 -4.16 14.65 -5.05
C GLY A 30 -4.53 15.78 -4.09
N GLY A 31 -3.69 16.82 -3.98
CA GLY A 31 -3.84 17.86 -2.97
C GLY A 31 -5.11 18.68 -3.12
N THR A 32 -5.54 18.93 -4.36
CA THR A 32 -6.81 19.64 -4.61
C THR A 32 -8.02 18.81 -4.18
N GLN A 33 -8.00 17.50 -4.42
CA GLN A 33 -9.02 16.54 -4.00
C GLN A 33 -9.02 16.39 -2.47
N PHE A 34 -7.84 16.34 -1.85
CA PHE A 34 -7.69 16.28 -0.40
C PHE A 34 -8.20 17.54 0.29
N SER A 35 -7.88 18.74 -0.23
CA SER A 35 -8.36 20.02 0.31
C SER A 35 -9.88 20.10 0.30
N ARG A 36 -10.52 19.73 -0.81
CA ARG A 36 -11.99 19.68 -0.92
C ARG A 36 -12.61 18.69 0.06
N MET A 37 -12.02 17.51 0.23
CA MET A 37 -12.47 16.55 1.23
C MET A 37 -12.32 17.11 2.66
N ALA A 38 -11.21 17.79 2.96
CA ALA A 38 -10.96 18.40 4.26
C ALA A 38 -11.98 19.50 4.61
N GLU A 39 -12.43 20.27 3.61
CA GLU A 39 -13.53 21.25 3.77
C GLU A 39 -14.86 20.60 4.19
N THR A 40 -15.05 19.31 3.89
CA THR A 40 -16.22 18.52 4.32
C THR A 40 -16.00 17.79 5.65
N TYR A 41 -14.92 18.10 6.38
CA TYR A 41 -14.49 17.39 7.60
C TYR A 41 -14.38 15.87 7.40
N PHE A 42 -13.98 15.43 6.20
CA PHE A 42 -13.89 14.01 5.85
C PHE A 42 -15.24 13.25 5.89
N TYR A 43 -16.38 13.93 6.08
CA TYR A 43 -17.70 13.27 6.11
C TYR A 43 -18.22 12.92 4.72
N LYS A 44 -17.78 13.63 3.67
CA LYS A 44 -18.29 13.46 2.31
C LYS A 44 -17.18 13.01 1.36
N VAL A 45 -16.79 11.74 1.48
CA VAL A 45 -15.82 11.09 0.59
C VAL A 45 -16.44 10.85 -0.79
N SER A 46 -17.74 10.53 -0.84
CA SER A 46 -18.53 10.24 -2.03
C SER A 46 -20.01 10.55 -1.77
N PRO A 47 -20.80 10.99 -2.76
CA PRO A 47 -22.27 10.92 -2.70
C PRO A 47 -22.81 9.48 -2.58
N GLY A 48 -21.97 8.46 -2.80
CA GLY A 48 -22.33 7.05 -2.68
C GLY A 48 -22.99 6.48 -3.94
N ALA A 49 -23.80 5.43 -3.73
CA ALA A 49 -24.52 4.70 -4.78
C ALA A 49 -25.53 5.55 -5.58
N GLU A 50 -25.79 6.78 -5.17
CA GLU A 50 -26.65 7.75 -5.86
C GLU A 50 -26.07 8.22 -7.21
N LEU A 51 -24.79 7.92 -7.49
CA LEU A 51 -24.14 8.10 -8.80
C LEU A 51 -24.26 6.87 -9.72
N LEU A 52 -24.78 5.74 -9.23
CA LEU A 52 -24.93 4.51 -10.02
C LEU A 52 -26.04 4.56 -11.09
N PRO A 53 -27.09 5.39 -11.01
CA PRO A 53 -28.01 5.59 -12.12
C PRO A 53 -27.57 6.83 -12.89
N ILE A 54 -26.73 6.64 -13.90
CA ILE A 54 -26.84 7.18 -15.26
C ILE A 54 -25.54 6.79 -15.99
N VAL A 55 -25.68 5.77 -16.82
CA VAL A 55 -24.76 5.48 -17.93
C VAL A 55 -24.86 6.64 -18.91
N GLU A 56 -24.20 7.76 -18.61
CA GLU A 56 -23.84 8.78 -19.61
C GLU A 56 -22.38 9.17 -19.40
N ALA A 57 -21.51 8.30 -19.92
CA ALA A 57 -20.30 8.60 -20.71
C ALA A 57 -19.43 9.84 -20.40
N LYS A 58 -19.44 10.38 -19.18
CA LYS A 58 -18.47 11.34 -18.68
C LYS A 58 -18.08 10.88 -17.29
N THR A 59 -16.84 10.43 -17.13
CA THR A 59 -16.20 10.30 -15.82
C THR A 59 -16.49 11.56 -15.03
N SER A 60 -17.35 11.48 -14.02
CA SER A 60 -17.67 12.66 -13.23
C SER A 60 -16.44 13.00 -12.39
N PHE A 61 -16.21 14.29 -12.12
CA PHE A 61 -15.10 14.72 -11.26
C PHE A 61 -15.11 14.03 -9.89
N ALA A 62 -16.29 13.63 -9.40
CA ALA A 62 -16.47 12.92 -8.14
C ALA A 62 -15.86 11.51 -8.15
N ASP A 63 -15.89 10.80 -9.27
CA ASP A 63 -15.35 9.43 -9.38
C ASP A 63 -13.82 9.44 -9.28
N VAL A 64 -13.19 10.48 -9.81
CA VAL A 64 -11.74 10.69 -9.75
C VAL A 64 -11.30 11.08 -8.33
N GLU A 65 -12.09 11.93 -7.65
CA GLU A 65 -11.82 12.35 -6.26
C GLU A 65 -11.80 11.16 -5.30
N ILE A 66 -12.81 10.29 -5.37
CA ILE A 66 -12.91 9.08 -4.52
C ILE A 66 -11.72 8.14 -4.77
N LEU A 67 -11.38 7.95 -6.03
CA LEU A 67 -10.31 7.05 -6.46
C LEU A 67 -8.94 7.56 -5.98
N VAL A 68 -8.69 8.87 -6.06
CA VAL A 68 -7.48 9.51 -5.51
C VAL A 68 -7.43 9.39 -3.98
N ILE A 69 -8.52 9.72 -3.28
CA ILE A 69 -8.58 9.65 -1.81
C ILE A 69 -8.36 8.21 -1.32
N PHE A 70 -9.00 7.23 -1.96
CA PHE A 70 -8.84 5.83 -1.60
C PHE A 70 -7.38 5.36 -1.75
N TRP A 71 -6.80 5.55 -2.93
CA TRP A 71 -5.47 5.01 -3.25
C TRP A 71 -4.33 5.77 -2.59
N PHE A 72 -4.43 7.08 -2.45
CA PHE A 72 -3.34 7.87 -1.88
C PHE A 72 -3.45 8.01 -0.36
N LEU A 73 -4.66 8.22 0.19
CA LEU A 73 -4.83 8.43 1.63
C LEU A 73 -5.20 7.15 2.39
N TYR A 74 -6.34 6.52 2.08
CA TYR A 74 -6.80 5.38 2.88
C TYR A 74 -5.90 4.17 2.76
N PHE A 75 -5.44 3.87 1.54
CA PHE A 75 -4.51 2.78 1.33
C PHE A 75 -3.18 3.07 2.03
N GLY A 76 -2.62 4.27 1.92
CA GLY A 76 -1.42 4.68 2.64
C GLY A 76 -1.56 4.50 4.16
N LEU A 77 -2.67 4.96 4.74
CA LEU A 77 -2.96 4.74 6.17
C LEU A 77 -3.07 3.25 6.54
N LEU A 78 -3.68 2.42 5.69
CA LEU A 78 -3.82 0.98 5.91
C LEU A 78 -2.48 0.22 5.87
N LEU A 79 -1.48 0.73 5.14
CA LEU A 79 -0.14 0.15 5.12
C LEU A 79 0.60 0.26 6.46
N ILE A 80 0.26 1.24 7.31
CA ILE A 80 0.90 1.42 8.63
C ILE A 80 0.62 0.22 9.56
N PRO A 81 -0.64 -0.14 9.88
CA PRO A 81 -0.92 -1.31 10.71
C PRO A 81 -0.44 -2.61 10.05
N LEU A 82 -0.50 -2.71 8.72
CA LEU A 82 0.05 -3.85 7.99
C LEU A 82 1.57 -3.98 8.18
N GLY A 83 2.29 -2.86 8.12
CA GLY A 83 3.73 -2.80 8.34
C GLY A 83 4.10 -3.14 9.78
N LEU A 84 3.33 -2.70 10.77
CA LEU A 84 3.50 -3.10 12.17
C LEU A 84 3.32 -4.61 12.36
N LEU A 85 2.30 -5.21 11.72
CA LEU A 85 2.06 -6.64 11.75
C LEU A 85 3.24 -7.42 11.15
N ILE A 86 3.68 -7.04 9.95
CA ILE A 86 4.83 -7.67 9.28
C ILE A 86 6.09 -7.53 10.13
N HIS A 87 6.35 -6.34 10.68
CA HIS A 87 7.49 -6.10 11.56
C HIS A 87 7.47 -7.02 12.77
N SER A 88 6.30 -7.19 13.41
CA SER A 88 6.15 -8.09 14.56
C SER A 88 6.43 -9.56 14.21
N ILE A 89 6.10 -10.01 12.99
CA ILE A 89 6.38 -11.37 12.55
C ILE A 89 7.88 -11.55 12.29
N GLU A 90 8.47 -10.66 11.50
CA GLU A 90 9.88 -10.77 11.09
C GLU A 90 10.85 -10.56 12.27
N ARG A 91 10.51 -9.69 13.23
CA ARG A 91 11.32 -9.47 14.43
C ARG A 91 11.41 -10.70 15.33
N LYS A 92 10.41 -11.58 15.28
CA LYS A 92 10.41 -12.87 15.98
C LYS A 92 11.12 -13.99 15.21
N GLY A 93 11.77 -13.66 14.08
CA GLY A 93 12.40 -14.63 13.19
C GLY A 93 11.41 -15.38 12.27
N GLY A 94 10.13 -15.01 12.31
CA GLY A 94 9.10 -15.60 11.47
C GLY A 94 9.22 -15.17 10.01
N THR A 95 8.67 -15.99 9.12
CA THR A 95 8.53 -15.69 7.68
C THR A 95 7.07 -15.44 7.35
N LEU A 96 6.81 -14.59 6.37
CA LEU A 96 5.45 -14.33 5.91
C LEU A 96 4.94 -15.53 5.08
N PRO A 97 3.63 -15.85 5.11
CA PRO A 97 3.05 -16.83 4.20
C PRO A 97 3.24 -16.40 2.74
N LEU A 98 3.55 -17.35 1.83
CA LEU A 98 3.69 -17.05 0.40
C LEU A 98 2.41 -16.42 -0.16
N VAL A 99 1.25 -16.96 0.23
CA VAL A 99 -0.06 -16.47 -0.19
C VAL A 99 -0.20 -14.98 0.14
N PHE A 100 0.19 -14.56 1.36
CA PHE A 100 0.16 -13.16 1.75
C PHE A 100 1.02 -12.28 0.82
N THR A 101 2.27 -12.68 0.55
CA THR A 101 3.17 -11.90 -0.30
C THR A 101 2.70 -11.80 -1.76
N ILE A 102 2.07 -12.86 -2.30
CA ILE A 102 1.47 -12.84 -3.63
C ILE A 102 0.24 -11.94 -3.64
N SER A 103 -0.66 -12.09 -2.67
CA SER A 103 -1.88 -11.27 -2.56
C SER A 103 -1.53 -9.78 -2.48
N TYR A 104 -0.51 -9.42 -1.71
CA TYR A 104 -0.03 -8.04 -1.64
C TYR A 104 0.54 -7.57 -2.98
N LEU A 105 1.36 -8.37 -3.66
CA LEU A 105 1.89 -8.01 -4.98
C LEU A 105 0.77 -7.81 -6.01
N LEU A 106 -0.23 -8.69 -6.04
CA LEU A 106 -1.39 -8.55 -6.93
C LEU A 106 -2.18 -7.28 -6.64
N PHE A 107 -2.39 -6.96 -5.36
CA PHE A 107 -3.08 -5.73 -4.96
C PHE A 107 -2.31 -4.49 -5.42
N VAL A 108 -0.98 -4.48 -5.26
CA VAL A 108 -0.12 -3.39 -5.75
C VAL A 108 -0.17 -3.30 -7.28
N LEU A 109 -0.18 -4.41 -8.00
CA LEU A 109 -0.30 -4.42 -9.47
C LEU A 109 -1.64 -3.83 -9.96
N VAL A 110 -2.74 -4.08 -9.26
CA VAL A 110 -4.03 -3.41 -9.54
C VAL A 110 -3.89 -1.90 -9.38
N GLY A 111 -3.26 -1.45 -8.30
CA GLY A 111 -2.98 -0.03 -8.10
C GLY A 111 -2.08 0.59 -9.17
N VAL A 112 -1.04 -0.12 -9.61
CA VAL A 112 -0.16 0.30 -10.72
C VAL A 112 -0.93 0.40 -12.03
N TYR A 113 -1.83 -0.55 -12.30
CA TYR A 113 -2.69 -0.51 -13.48
C TYR A 113 -3.64 0.69 -13.45
N MET A 114 -4.21 1.01 -12.28
CA MET A 114 -5.13 2.14 -12.11
C MET A 114 -4.41 3.50 -12.09
N MET A 115 -3.17 3.56 -11.59
CA MET A 115 -2.37 4.77 -11.41
C MET A 115 -0.89 4.55 -11.78
N PRO A 116 -0.55 4.42 -13.07
CA PRO A 116 0.78 4.00 -13.51
C PRO A 116 1.90 5.01 -13.18
N ASN A 117 1.60 6.32 -13.15
CA ASN A 117 2.58 7.35 -12.83
C ASN A 117 2.44 7.85 -11.38
N SER A 118 2.48 6.94 -10.41
CA SER A 118 2.29 7.26 -8.98
C SER A 118 3.29 6.56 -8.06
N GLY A 119 3.24 6.89 -6.77
CA GLY A 119 4.02 6.20 -5.72
C GLY A 119 3.77 4.68 -5.68
N MET A 120 2.61 4.21 -6.17
CA MET A 120 2.32 2.78 -6.34
C MET A 120 3.37 2.10 -7.24
N THR A 121 3.70 2.72 -8.37
CA THR A 121 4.62 2.16 -9.36
C THR A 121 6.07 2.34 -8.95
N PHE A 122 6.44 3.53 -8.51
CA PHE A 122 7.86 3.86 -8.30
C PHE A 122 8.38 3.44 -6.93
N ILE A 123 7.49 3.24 -5.94
CA ILE A 123 7.88 2.94 -4.56
C ILE A 123 7.32 1.59 -4.13
N MET A 124 6.01 1.39 -4.26
CA MET A 124 5.36 0.21 -3.70
C MET A 124 5.60 -1.07 -4.50
N LEU A 125 5.62 -1.01 -5.83
CA LEU A 125 5.88 -2.16 -6.68
C LEU A 125 7.29 -2.74 -6.46
N PRO A 126 8.38 -1.94 -6.49
CA PRO A 126 9.70 -2.44 -6.14
C PRO A 126 9.75 -3.09 -4.76
N HIS A 127 9.08 -2.51 -3.76
CA HIS A 127 9.00 -3.07 -2.41
C HIS A 127 8.21 -4.38 -2.36
N ALA A 128 7.08 -4.48 -3.07
CA ALA A 128 6.27 -5.70 -3.12
C ALA A 128 7.05 -6.88 -3.75
N ILE A 129 7.77 -6.61 -4.84
CA ILE A 129 8.66 -7.59 -5.48
C ILE A 129 9.79 -7.98 -4.51
N TYR A 130 10.44 -6.99 -3.89
CA TYR A 130 11.49 -7.23 -2.90
C TYR A 130 11.01 -8.12 -1.75
N MET A 131 9.86 -7.80 -1.16
CA MET A 131 9.26 -8.56 -0.05
C MET A 131 8.96 -10.01 -0.46
N LEU A 132 8.40 -10.23 -1.66
CA LEU A 132 8.13 -11.58 -2.17
C LEU A 132 9.43 -12.39 -2.29
N VAL A 133 10.46 -11.83 -2.94
CA VAL A 133 11.73 -12.53 -3.19
C VAL A 133 12.47 -12.83 -1.89
N ILE A 134 12.66 -11.83 -1.03
CA ILE A 134 13.43 -12.02 0.21
C ILE A 134 12.74 -12.97 1.17
N ASN A 135 11.40 -12.93 1.23
CA ASN A 135 10.64 -13.83 2.08
C ASN A 135 10.71 -15.28 1.60
N GLN A 136 10.72 -15.53 0.28
CA GLN A 136 10.95 -16.87 -0.28
C GLN A 136 12.33 -17.41 0.06
N ILE A 137 13.37 -16.58 -0.02
CA ILE A 137 14.74 -16.98 0.35
C ILE A 137 14.81 -17.36 1.83
N ARG A 138 14.22 -16.55 2.72
CA ARG A 138 14.16 -16.81 4.16
C ARG A 138 13.39 -18.10 4.47
N ALA A 139 12.22 -18.31 3.86
CA ALA A 139 11.39 -19.49 4.09
C ALA A 139 12.06 -20.80 3.61
N ARG A 140 12.87 -20.75 2.56
CA ARG A 140 13.69 -21.91 2.13
C ARG A 140 14.82 -22.20 3.10
N LYS A 141 15.49 -21.14 3.59
CA LYS A 141 16.57 -21.29 4.59
C LYS A 141 16.07 -21.96 5.87
N ASN A 142 14.93 -21.51 6.40
CA ASN A 142 14.38 -22.06 7.65
C ASN A 142 13.99 -23.54 7.51
N ARG A 143 13.36 -23.93 6.40
CA ARG A 143 13.06 -25.36 6.11
C ARG A 143 14.31 -26.24 6.05
N ASN A 144 15.41 -25.74 5.48
CA ASN A 144 16.66 -26.50 5.40
C ASN A 144 17.38 -26.65 6.75
N VAL A 145 17.06 -25.80 7.74
CA VAL A 145 17.56 -25.95 9.11
C VAL A 145 16.76 -27.04 9.83
N GLU A 146 15.43 -26.99 9.77
CA GLU A 146 14.55 -27.99 10.41
C GLU A 146 14.77 -29.43 9.88
N VAL A 147 15.18 -29.61 8.62
CA VAL A 147 15.46 -30.94 8.04
C VAL A 147 16.80 -31.53 8.52
N LYS A 148 17.70 -30.70 9.07
CA LYS A 148 19.03 -31.13 9.52
C LYS A 148 19.09 -31.46 11.01
N ASP A 149 18.08 -31.08 11.78
CA ASP A 149 17.91 -31.39 13.20
C ASP A 149 17.10 -32.69 13.38
#